data_AF-A6UTY3-F1
#
_entry.id   AF-A6UTY3-F1
#
_cell.length_a   1.000
_cell.length_b   1.000
_cell.length_c   1.000
_cell.angle_alpha   90.00
_cell.angle_beta   90.00
_cell.angle_gamma   90.00
#
_symmetry.space_group_name_H-M   'P 1'
#
loop_
_entity.id
_entity.type
_entity.pdbx_description
1 polymer ?
#
loop_
_entity_poly.entity_id
_entity_poly.type
_entity_poly.pdbx_seq_one_letter_code
_entity_poly.pdbx_strand_id
1 'polypeptide(L)'
;MNEVPFHLLFGAIGLVVGGFVGLNYSYNKYNLPYAIKKIDSLALICSISGAIILLVNLPYYLNYIIGAPLLGIPFGMRPGYGNIELYVGLIILTIGILLKSLLL
;
A
#
# COMPACT_ATOMS: atom_id res chain seq x y z
N MET A 1 14.23 13.68 -22.51
CA MET A 1 13.03 13.28 -21.75
C MET A 1 13.47 13.03 -20.32
N ASN A 2 12.80 13.64 -19.32
CA ASN A 2 13.02 13.25 -17.93
C ASN A 2 12.26 11.94 -17.72
N GLU A 3 12.98 10.83 -17.60
CA GLU A 3 12.36 9.53 -17.34
C GLU A 3 11.86 9.46 -15.90
N VAL A 4 10.72 8.80 -15.69
CA VAL A 4 10.17 8.60 -14.35
C VAL A 4 11.11 7.67 -13.58
N PRO A 5 11.54 8.02 -12.35
CA PRO A 5 12.42 7.17 -11.57
C PRO A 5 11.81 5.78 -11.33
N PHE A 6 12.61 4.74 -11.51
CA PHE A 6 12.16 3.35 -11.47
C PHE A 6 11.43 2.99 -10.16
N HIS A 7 11.93 3.45 -9.02
CA HIS A 7 11.32 3.21 -7.70
C HIS A 7 9.91 3.83 -7.57
N LEU A 8 9.65 4.97 -8.21
CA LEU A 8 8.32 5.60 -8.24
C LEU A 8 7.35 4.79 -9.08
N LEU A 9 7.79 4.33 -10.26
CA LEU A 9 6.97 3.51 -11.15
C LEU A 9 6.54 2.21 -10.45
N PHE A 10 7.51 1.46 -9.88
CA PHE A 10 7.22 0.22 -9.18
C PHE A 10 6.43 0.43 -7.89
N GLY A 11 6.65 1.54 -7.18
CA GLY A 11 5.83 1.91 -6.03
C GLY A 11 4.37 2.15 -6.41
N ALA A 12 4.12 2.89 -7.49
CA ALA A 12 2.75 3.17 -7.96
C ALA A 12 2.05 1.91 -8.45
N ILE A 13 2.72 1.10 -9.28
CA ILE A 13 2.18 -0.19 -9.74
C ILE A 13 1.90 -1.10 -8.54
N GLY A 14 2.84 -1.15 -7.58
CA GLY A 14 2.71 -1.93 -6.37
C GLY A 14 1.45 -1.56 -5.57
N LEU A 15 1.23 -0.26 -5.30
CA LEU A 15 0.03 0.21 -4.61
C LEU A 15 -1.26 -0.23 -5.32
N VAL A 16 -1.32 -0.11 -6.63
CA VAL A 16 -2.49 -0.51 -7.43
C VAL A 16 -2.74 -2.02 -7.33
N VAL A 17 -1.69 -2.82 -7.51
CA VAL A 17 -1.77 -4.28 -7.39
C VAL A 17 -2.20 -4.69 -5.98
N GLY A 18 -1.60 -4.10 -4.95
CA GLY A 18 -1.94 -4.30 -3.55
C GLY A 18 -3.41 -3.98 -3.26
N GLY A 19 -3.90 -2.87 -3.81
CA GLY A 19 -5.30 -2.46 -3.73
C GLY A 19 -6.25 -3.50 -4.32
N PHE A 20 -5.98 -3.98 -5.54
CA PHE A 20 -6.81 -5.02 -6.16
C PHE A 20 -6.80 -6.33 -5.35
N VAL A 21 -5.63 -6.75 -4.86
CA VAL A 21 -5.51 -7.97 -4.05
C VAL A 21 -6.28 -7.82 -2.74
N GLY A 22 -6.11 -6.70 -2.04
CA GLY A 22 -6.77 -6.47 -0.76
C GLY A 22 -8.29 -6.25 -0.90
N LEU A 23 -8.76 -5.60 -1.97
CA LEU A 23 -10.18 -5.52 -2.30
C LEU A 23 -10.78 -6.90 -2.56
N ASN A 24 -10.12 -7.72 -3.38
CA ASN A 24 -10.57 -9.08 -3.67
C ASN A 24 -10.62 -9.93 -2.39
N TYR A 25 -9.58 -9.86 -1.55
CA TYR A 25 -9.57 -10.52 -0.23
C TYR A 25 -10.75 -10.05 0.64
N SER A 26 -10.97 -8.74 0.73
CA SER A 26 -12.04 -8.16 1.55
C SER A 26 -13.43 -8.56 1.05
N TYR A 27 -13.65 -8.60 -0.28
CA TYR A 27 -14.90 -9.04 -0.90
C TYR A 27 -15.20 -10.52 -0.68
N ASN A 28 -14.18 -11.38 -0.70
CA ASN A 28 -14.36 -12.80 -0.42
C ASN A 28 -14.59 -13.10 1.07
N LYS A 29 -14.04 -12.28 1.96
CA LYS A 29 -14.15 -12.48 3.41
C LYS A 29 -15.44 -11.88 4.00
N TYR A 30 -15.93 -10.77 3.46
CA TYR A 30 -17.02 -9.99 4.04
C TYR A 30 -18.22 -9.89 3.10
N ASN A 31 -19.35 -10.48 3.51
CA ASN A 31 -20.57 -10.56 2.70
C ASN A 31 -21.39 -9.27 2.61
N LEU A 32 -21.19 -8.30 3.50
CA LEU A 32 -21.93 -7.04 3.53
C LEU A 32 -20.99 -5.83 3.53
N PRO A 33 -21.26 -4.79 2.71
CA PRO A 33 -20.48 -3.57 2.70
C PRO A 33 -20.73 -2.76 3.96
N TYR A 34 -19.66 -2.40 4.68
CA TYR A 34 -19.69 -1.52 5.85
C TYR A 34 -20.74 -1.86 6.94
N ALA A 35 -21.25 -3.09 6.98
CA ALA A 35 -22.24 -3.51 7.99
C ALA A 35 -21.70 -3.32 9.41
N ILE A 36 -20.39 -3.49 9.56
CA ILE A 36 -19.65 -3.20 10.78
C ILE A 36 -18.48 -2.32 10.35
N LYS A 37 -18.42 -1.07 10.83
CA LYS A 37 -17.29 -0.14 10.60
C LYS A 37 -16.05 -0.61 11.37
N LYS A 38 -15.53 -1.79 11.02
CA LYS A 38 -14.39 -2.42 11.67
C LYS A 38 -13.23 -2.51 10.69
N ILE A 39 -12.03 -2.33 11.23
CA ILE A 39 -10.77 -2.53 10.52
C ILE A 39 -10.42 -4.02 10.57
N ASP A 40 -10.09 -4.62 9.41
CA ASP A 40 -9.53 -5.96 9.37
C ASP A 40 -8.07 -5.91 9.87
N SER A 41 -7.83 -6.53 11.02
CA SER A 41 -6.53 -6.55 11.67
C SER A 41 -5.44 -7.19 10.80
N LEU A 42 -5.76 -8.20 9.98
CA LEU A 42 -4.76 -8.82 9.10
C LEU A 42 -4.35 -7.86 7.98
N ALA A 43 -5.33 -7.21 7.36
CA ALA A 43 -5.08 -6.23 6.30
C ALA A 43 -4.32 -5.00 6.83
N LEU A 44 -4.61 -4.58 8.06
CA LEU A 44 -3.88 -3.53 8.75
C LEU A 44 -2.42 -3.94 9.02
N ILE A 45 -2.19 -5.15 9.53
CA ILE A 45 -0.83 -5.68 9.76
C ILE A 45 -0.03 -5.72 8.46
N CYS A 46 -0.65 -6.15 7.35
CA CYS A 46 -0.04 -6.10 6.03
C CYS A 46 0.30 -4.68 5.59
N SER A 47 -0.60 -3.71 5.80
CA SER A 47 -0.35 -2.31 5.43
C SER A 47 0.81 -1.71 6.23
N ILE A 48 0.84 -1.97 7.54
CA ILE A 48 1.90 -1.50 8.44
C ILE A 48 3.24 -2.16 8.08
N SER A 49 3.26 -3.47 7.80
CA SER A 49 4.49 -4.15 7.40
C SER A 49 5.01 -3.63 6.06
N GLY A 50 4.12 -3.32 5.11
CA GLY A 50 4.47 -2.65 3.86
C GLY A 50 5.14 -1.28 4.06
N ALA A 51 4.59 -0.46 4.96
CA ALA A 51 5.18 0.84 5.33
C ALA A 51 6.58 0.68 5.94
N ILE A 52 6.76 -0.29 6.84
CA ILE A 52 8.06 -0.57 7.46
C ILE A 52 9.07 -1.04 6.41
N ILE A 53 8.69 -1.98 5.54
CA ILE A 53 9.55 -2.51 4.48
C ILE A 53 10.00 -1.39 3.54
N LEU A 54 9.12 -0.44 3.21
CA LEU A 54 9.46 0.72 2.39
C LEU A 54 10.61 1.54 2.97
N LEU A 55 10.69 1.68 4.29
CA LEU A 55 11.73 2.43 5.01
C LEU A 55 13.07 1.69 5.05
N VAL A 56 13.07 0.36 4.96
CA VAL A 56 14.31 -0.44 4.93
C VAL A 56 15.05 -0.23 3.60
N ASN A 57 16.37 -0.10 3.64
CA ASN A 57 17.19 -0.07 2.44
C ASN A 57 17.54 -1.50 2.00
N LEU A 58 16.79 -1.99 1.02
CA LEU A 58 17.05 -3.26 0.36
C LEU A 58 17.75 -3.01 -0.98
N PRO A 59 18.61 -3.94 -1.42
CA PRO A 59 19.28 -3.82 -2.72
C PRO A 59 18.27 -3.81 -3.86
N TYR A 60 18.63 -3.20 -4.98
CA TYR A 60 17.83 -3.17 -6.20
C TYR A 60 16.40 -2.63 -6.04
N TYR A 61 16.18 -1.72 -5.08
CA TYR A 61 14.87 -1.12 -4.81
C TYR A 61 13.78 -2.15 -4.42
N LEU A 62 14.18 -3.34 -3.94
CA LEU A 62 13.26 -4.41 -3.51
C LEU A 62 12.27 -3.96 -2.43
N ASN A 63 12.66 -2.98 -1.61
CA ASN A 63 11.80 -2.36 -0.61
C ASN A 63 10.52 -1.75 -1.23
N TYR A 64 10.60 -1.19 -2.44
CA TYR A 64 9.44 -0.64 -3.15
C TYR A 64 8.58 -1.75 -3.76
N ILE A 65 9.22 -2.78 -4.35
CA ILE A 65 8.54 -3.90 -5.00
C ILE A 65 7.72 -4.72 -4.00
N ILE A 66 8.25 -4.91 -2.78
CA ILE A 66 7.60 -5.71 -1.73
C ILE A 66 6.70 -4.83 -0.84
N GLY A 67 7.19 -3.66 -0.46
CA GLY A 67 6.51 -2.78 0.48
C GLY A 67 5.27 -2.10 -0.10
N ALA A 68 5.33 -1.64 -1.35
CA ALA A 68 4.21 -0.89 -1.95
C ALA A 68 2.93 -1.74 -2.17
N PRO A 69 3.01 -3.02 -2.62
CA PRO A 69 1.82 -3.88 -2.65
C PRO A 69 1.22 -4.14 -1.28
N LEU A 70 2.04 -4.36 -0.27
CA LEU A 70 1.56 -4.58 1.09
C LEU A 70 0.89 -3.32 1.66
N LEU A 71 1.48 -2.15 1.42
CA LEU A 71 0.95 -0.85 1.81
C LEU A 71 -0.38 -0.52 1.13
N GLY A 72 -0.57 -0.98 -0.11
CA GLY A 72 -1.78 -0.72 -0.89
C GLY A 72 -3.01 -1.51 -0.47
N ILE A 73 -2.88 -2.47 0.45
CA ILE A 73 -3.98 -3.34 0.88
C ILE A 73 -5.00 -2.51 1.70
N PRO A 74 -6.27 -2.38 1.26
CA PRO A 74 -7.28 -1.72 2.07
C PRO A 74 -7.56 -2.51 3.36
N PHE A 75 -7.48 -1.83 4.49
CA PHE A 75 -7.69 -2.40 5.82
C PHE A 75 -9.13 -2.24 6.34
N GLY A 76 -10.01 -1.51 5.65
CA GLY A 76 -11.44 -1.46 5.97
C GLY A 76 -12.16 -2.77 5.62
N MET A 77 -13.18 -3.14 6.41
CA MET A 77 -14.13 -4.21 6.03
C MET A 77 -14.93 -3.82 4.79
N ARG A 78 -14.86 -4.66 3.76
CA ARG A 78 -15.53 -4.54 2.45
C ARG A 78 -15.67 -3.07 2.01
N PRO A 79 -14.54 -2.38 1.80
CA PRO A 79 -14.59 -0.98 1.46
C PRO A 79 -15.20 -0.85 0.07
N GLY A 80 -16.05 0.17 -0.14
CA GLY A 80 -16.79 0.32 -1.40
C GLY A 80 -15.84 0.33 -2.60
N TYR A 81 -14.77 1.12 -2.50
CA TYR A 81 -13.71 1.22 -3.51
C TYR A 81 -12.28 1.26 -2.92
N GLY A 82 -12.12 1.21 -1.59
CA GLY A 82 -10.79 1.31 -0.94
C GLY A 82 -10.08 2.66 -1.14
N ASN A 83 -10.82 3.69 -1.57
CA ASN A 83 -10.25 4.99 -1.97
C ASN A 83 -9.47 5.66 -0.83
N ILE A 84 -10.00 5.63 0.39
CA ILE A 84 -9.36 6.27 1.55
C ILE A 84 -8.01 5.61 1.84
N GLU A 85 -7.99 4.28 1.83
CA GLU A 85 -6.80 3.48 2.08
C GLU A 85 -5.77 3.67 0.97
N LEU A 86 -6.20 3.80 -0.28
CA LEU A 86 -5.32 4.14 -1.40
C LEU A 86 -4.71 5.54 -1.22
N TYR A 87 -5.49 6.56 -0.84
CA TYR A 87 -4.95 7.89 -0.56
C TYR A 87 -3.93 7.87 0.59
N VAL A 88 -4.22 7.12 1.67
CA VAL A 88 -3.29 6.94 2.80
C VAL A 88 -2.00 6.26 2.33
N GLY A 89 -2.10 5.18 1.55
CA GLY A 89 -0.94 4.49 0.98
C GLY A 89 -0.11 5.38 0.07
N LEU A 90 -0.76 6.22 -0.75
CA LEU A 90 -0.10 7.16 -1.64
C LEU A 90 0.64 8.26 -0.85
N ILE A 91 0.01 8.81 0.19
CA ILE A 91 0.65 9.78 1.11
C ILE A 91 1.87 9.14 1.78
N ILE A 92 1.73 7.94 2.34
CA ILE A 92 2.83 7.23 3.02
C ILE A 92 3.97 6.92 2.03
N LEU A 93 3.67 6.44 0.83
CA LEU A 93 4.67 6.17 -0.20
C LEU A 93 5.44 7.45 -0.57
N THR A 94 4.72 8.55 -0.77
CA THR A 94 5.33 9.84 -1.15
C THR A 94 6.21 10.38 -0.03
N ILE A 95 5.72 10.37 1.22
CA ILE A 95 6.49 10.76 2.40
C ILE A 95 7.73 9.88 2.57
N GLY A 96 7.58 8.55 2.42
CA GLY A 96 8.68 7.61 2.54
C GLY A 96 9.79 7.85 1.51
N ILE A 97 9.41 8.19 0.27
CA ILE A 97 10.37 8.57 -0.78
C ILE A 97 11.07 9.88 -0.44
N LEU A 98 10.33 10.91 -0.01
CA LEU A 98 10.91 12.20 0.36
C LEU A 98 11.88 12.08 1.54
N LEU A 99 11.51 11.32 2.58
CA LEU A 99 12.39 11.08 3.72
C LEU A 99 13.67 10.36 3.30
N LYS A 100 13.58 9.34 2.43
CA LYS A 100 14.77 8.67 1.89
C LYS A 100 15.62 9.60 1.05
N SER A 101 15.03 10.47 0.23
CA SER A 101 15.78 11.43 -0.57
C SER A 101 16.47 12.52 0.25
N LEU A 102 16.03 12.76 1.50
CA LEU A 102 16.63 13.76 2.40
C LEU A 102 17.73 13.16 3.30
N LEU A 103 17.58 11.89 3.69
CA LEU A 103 18.45 11.20 4.65
C LEU A 103 19.62 10.45 4.00
N LEU A 104 19.60 10.24 2.68
CA LEU A 104 20.58 9.50 1.88
C LEU A 104 21.06 10.37 0.73
#